data_AF-A0A7J8AMH8-F1
#
_entry.id   AF-A0A7J8AMH8-F1
#
_cell.length_a   1.000
_cell.length_b   1.000
_cell.length_c   1.000
_cell.angle_alpha   90.00
_cell.angle_beta   90.00
_cell.angle_gamma   90.00
#
_symmetry.space_group_name_H-M   'P 1'
#
loop_
_entity.id
_entity.type
_entity.pdbx_description
1 polymer ?
#
loop_
_entity_poly.entity_id
_entity_poly.type
_entity_poly.pdbx_seq_one_letter_code
_entity_poly.pdbx_strand_id
1 'polypeptide(L)'
;MFLSSSLSHLRTQLQFILEKSVCSMAVIGAPFSRRQKRKGVEYGPAAIRETGMMKMLSNLGCGLKDFGDLSFTPVPKEDLYNNLTANRRSVGLTSQELSELGSRAVSGGYSCVTVSGDHSLAIGTISGHARHCPDL
;
A
#
# COMPACT_ATOMS: atom_id res chain seq x y z
N MET A 1 36.79 -18.33 30.11
CA MET A 1 36.08 -18.66 28.85
C MET A 1 34.63 -18.15 28.79
N PHE A 2 33.90 -18.01 29.91
CA PHE A 2 32.47 -17.62 29.92
C PHE A 2 32.14 -16.14 29.59
N LEU A 3 33.08 -15.19 29.77
CA LEU A 3 32.80 -13.77 29.46
C LEU A 3 32.82 -13.46 27.95
N SER A 4 33.61 -14.19 27.15
CA SER A 4 33.72 -13.89 25.71
C SER A 4 32.49 -14.31 24.91
N SER A 5 31.79 -15.37 25.33
CA SER A 5 30.56 -15.86 24.67
C SER A 5 29.35 -14.96 24.95
N SER A 6 29.30 -14.35 26.14
CA SER A 6 28.26 -13.39 26.51
C SER A 6 28.36 -12.10 25.70
N LEU A 7 29.59 -11.60 25.48
CA LEU A 7 29.86 -10.43 24.64
C LEU A 7 29.57 -10.68 23.16
N SER A 8 29.88 -11.87 22.63
CA SER A 8 29.49 -12.21 21.25
C SER A 8 27.97 -12.30 21.09
N HIS A 9 27.25 -12.81 22.09
CA HIS A 9 25.79 -12.90 22.04
C HIS A 9 25.13 -11.51 22.11
N LEU A 10 25.64 -10.62 22.96
CA LEU A 10 25.20 -9.22 23.02
C LEU A 10 25.50 -8.48 21.72
N ARG A 11 26.66 -8.73 21.10
CA ARG A 11 27.05 -8.11 19.83
C ARG A 11 26.18 -8.59 18.68
N THR A 12 25.86 -9.89 18.61
CA THR A 12 24.91 -10.43 17.63
C THR A 12 23.49 -9.90 17.86
N GLN A 13 23.04 -9.76 19.11
CA GLN A 13 21.76 -9.14 19.45
C GLN A 13 21.72 -7.65 19.06
N LEU A 14 22.75 -6.88 19.39
CA LEU A 14 22.89 -5.48 18.99
C LEU A 14 22.98 -5.32 17.47
N GLN A 15 23.71 -6.20 16.80
CA GLN A 15 23.83 -6.21 15.35
C GLN A 15 22.51 -6.63 14.69
N PHE A 16 21.76 -7.56 15.27
CA PHE A 16 20.40 -7.91 14.84
C PHE A 16 19.40 -6.77 15.07
N ILE A 17 19.58 -5.98 16.14
CA ILE A 17 18.79 -4.77 16.42
C ILE A 17 19.17 -3.62 15.47
N LEU A 18 20.44 -3.51 15.06
CA LEU A 18 20.97 -2.50 14.15
C LEU A 18 20.76 -2.85 12.66
N GLU A 19 20.77 -4.14 12.30
CA GLU A 19 20.49 -4.68 10.96
C GLU A 19 18.99 -4.88 10.71
N LYS A 20 18.15 -4.74 11.75
CA LYS A 20 16.71 -4.56 11.58
C LYS A 20 16.51 -3.23 10.85
N SER A 21 16.65 -3.26 9.54
CA SER A 21 16.46 -2.11 8.67
C SER A 21 15.14 -1.48 9.09
N VAL A 22 15.18 -0.21 9.48
CA VAL A 22 13.98 0.56 9.79
C VAL A 22 13.23 0.70 8.47
N CYS A 23 12.44 -0.31 8.12
CA CYS A 23 11.65 -0.31 6.90
C CYS A 23 10.50 0.67 7.15
N SER A 24 10.62 1.88 6.61
CA SER A 24 9.53 2.85 6.65
C SER A 24 8.49 2.45 5.61
N MET A 25 7.28 2.15 6.07
CA MET A 25 6.19 1.67 5.21
C MET A 25 5.01 2.62 5.22
N ALA A 26 4.51 2.96 4.05
CA ALA A 26 3.25 3.65 3.85
C ALA A 26 2.15 2.62 3.62
N VAL A 27 1.09 2.64 4.43
CA VAL A 27 -0.08 1.77 4.26
C VAL A 27 -1.24 2.61 3.75
N ILE A 28 -1.80 2.21 2.60
CA ILE A 28 -2.88 2.92 1.90
C ILE A 28 -4.03 1.94 1.69
N GLY A 29 -5.20 2.24 2.24
CA GLY A 29 -6.43 1.52 1.91
C GLY A 29 -7.10 2.15 0.70
N ALA A 30 -7.50 1.34 -0.27
CA ALA A 30 -8.10 1.81 -1.52
C ALA A 30 -9.42 1.05 -1.81
N PRO A 31 -10.52 1.41 -1.11
CA PRO A 31 -11.81 0.74 -1.20
C PRO A 31 -12.50 1.05 -2.55
N PHE A 32 -12.22 0.24 -3.56
CA PHE A 32 -12.73 0.44 -4.92
C PHE A 32 -13.24 -0.87 -5.51
N SER A 33 -14.41 -0.82 -6.16
CA SER A 33 -15.07 -2.01 -6.72
C SER A 33 -15.64 -1.81 -8.12
N ARG A 34 -15.40 -0.65 -8.76
CA ARG A 34 -16.13 -0.27 -9.98
C ARG A 34 -15.62 -0.96 -11.25
N ARG A 35 -14.48 -1.67 -11.24
CA ARG A 35 -13.99 -2.36 -12.45
C ARG A 35 -14.65 -3.72 -12.66
N GLN A 36 -15.16 -4.34 -11.60
CA GLN A 36 -15.74 -5.67 -11.64
C GLN A 36 -17.22 -5.65 -11.19
N LYS A 37 -17.92 -6.78 -11.31
CA LYS A 37 -19.39 -6.83 -11.15
C LYS A 37 -19.86 -7.16 -9.73
N ARG A 38 -19.00 -7.72 -8.87
CA ARG A 38 -19.35 -8.20 -7.53
C ARG A 38 -19.18 -7.08 -6.50
N LYS A 39 -20.16 -6.88 -5.63
CA LYS A 39 -19.97 -5.98 -4.49
C LYS A 39 -19.11 -6.66 -3.43
N GLY A 40 -18.57 -5.86 -2.52
CA GLY A 40 -17.92 -6.32 -1.30
C GLY A 40 -16.40 -6.25 -1.31
N VAL A 41 -15.77 -6.16 -2.49
CA VAL A 41 -14.32 -5.97 -2.56
C VAL A 41 -13.88 -4.62 -1.98
N GLU A 42 -14.76 -3.62 -2.00
CA GLU A 42 -14.57 -2.33 -1.34
C GLU A 42 -14.36 -2.45 0.19
N TYR A 43 -14.79 -3.55 0.82
CA TYR A 43 -14.56 -3.79 2.26
C TYR A 43 -13.22 -4.46 2.57
N GLY A 44 -12.49 -4.90 1.54
CA GLY A 44 -11.19 -5.56 1.68
C GLY A 44 -10.17 -4.79 2.53
N PRO A 45 -9.98 -3.47 2.35
CA PRO A 45 -9.08 -2.67 3.17
C PRO A 45 -9.41 -2.74 4.67
N ALA A 46 -10.67 -2.51 5.04
CA ALA A 46 -11.13 -2.60 6.43
C ALA A 46 -10.94 -4.02 6.99
N ALA A 47 -11.36 -5.05 6.24
CA ALA A 47 -11.23 -6.44 6.66
C ALA A 47 -9.77 -6.84 6.91
N ILE A 48 -8.83 -6.42 6.05
CA ILE A 48 -7.39 -6.68 6.23
C ILE A 48 -6.85 -5.93 7.46
N ARG A 49 -7.30 -4.70 7.72
CA ARG A 49 -6.90 -3.97 8.94
C ARG A 49 -7.35 -4.68 10.21
N GLU A 50 -8.56 -5.24 10.21
CA GLU A 50 -9.12 -5.99 11.35
C GLU A 50 -8.34 -7.28 11.66
N THR A 51 -7.61 -7.86 10.70
CA THR A 51 -6.72 -9.01 10.95
C THR A 51 -5.51 -8.68 11.85
N GLY A 52 -5.26 -7.40 12.13
CA GLY A 52 -4.10 -6.96 12.90
C GLY A 52 -2.85 -6.70 12.06
N MET A 53 -2.98 -6.52 10.74
CA MET A 53 -1.86 -6.25 9.82
C MET A 53 -0.95 -5.12 10.32
N MET A 54 -1.51 -4.01 10.82
CA MET A 54 -0.71 -2.88 11.33
C MET A 54 0.16 -3.30 12.51
N LYS A 55 -0.40 -4.06 13.46
CA LYS A 55 0.36 -4.58 14.61
C LYS A 55 1.44 -5.57 14.16
N MET A 56 1.13 -6.43 13.18
CA MET A 56 2.09 -7.38 12.61
C MET A 56 3.29 -6.65 12.00
N LEU A 57 3.06 -5.63 11.15
CA LEU A 57 4.14 -4.86 10.54
C LEU A 57 4.96 -4.06 11.57
N SER A 58 4.31 -3.48 12.59
CA SER A 58 5.02 -2.83 13.70
C SER A 58 5.89 -3.81 14.49
N ASN A 59 5.41 -5.03 14.75
CA ASN A 59 6.20 -6.06 15.44
C ASN A 59 7.44 -6.50 14.63
N LEU A 60 7.33 -6.47 13.30
CA LEU A 60 8.45 -6.67 12.38
C LEU A 60 9.46 -5.49 12.38
N GLY A 61 9.21 -4.43 13.17
CA GLY A 61 10.10 -3.27 13.32
C GLY A 61 9.93 -2.21 12.24
N CYS A 62 8.87 -2.28 11.44
CA CYS A 62 8.62 -1.30 10.39
C CYS A 62 8.11 0.02 10.99
N GLY A 63 8.64 1.15 10.52
CA GLY A 63 8.11 2.46 10.83
C GLY A 63 6.88 2.74 9.97
N LEU A 64 5.68 2.72 10.57
CA LEU A 64 4.44 2.81 9.80
C LEU A 64 3.93 4.24 9.64
N LYS A 65 3.60 4.61 8.41
CA LYS A 65 2.77 5.76 8.07
C LYS A 65 1.44 5.23 7.50
N ASP A 66 0.38 5.32 8.29
CA ASP A 66 -0.95 4.95 7.85
C ASP A 66 -1.66 6.15 7.19
N PHE A 67 -2.08 5.99 5.94
CA PHE A 67 -2.87 6.97 5.20
C PHE A 67 -4.38 6.74 5.33
N GLY A 68 -4.79 5.72 6.07
CA GLY A 68 -6.18 5.33 6.20
C GLY A 68 -6.74 4.75 4.90
N ASP A 69 -8.06 4.76 4.78
CA ASP A 69 -8.78 4.35 3.58
C ASP A 69 -9.16 5.59 2.77
N LEU A 70 -8.82 5.59 1.49
CA LEU A 70 -9.06 6.73 0.60
C LEU A 70 -10.55 6.87 0.27
N SER A 71 -11.01 8.12 0.29
CA SER A 71 -12.29 8.51 -0.28
C SER A 71 -12.05 9.04 -1.69
N PHE A 72 -12.48 8.28 -2.69
CA PHE A 72 -12.27 8.64 -4.09
C PHE A 72 -13.35 9.56 -4.62
N THR A 73 -12.96 10.49 -5.50
CA THR A 73 -13.91 11.42 -6.11
C THR A 73 -14.95 10.66 -6.94
N PRO A 74 -16.26 10.82 -6.65
CA PRO A 74 -17.29 10.13 -7.40
C PRO A 74 -17.40 10.73 -8.81
N VAL A 75 -17.29 9.88 -9.82
CA VAL A 75 -17.61 10.27 -11.20
C VAL A 75 -19.10 10.03 -11.46
N PRO A 76 -19.82 11.00 -12.08
CA PRO A 76 -21.20 10.81 -12.52
C PRO A 76 -21.36 9.57 -13.40
N LYS A 77 -22.58 9.03 -13.44
CA LYS A 77 -22.90 7.83 -14.23
C LYS A 77 -22.44 8.00 -15.69
N GLU A 78 -21.79 6.97 -16.21
CA GLU A 78 -21.26 6.95 -17.58
C GLU A 78 -21.99 5.92 -18.42
N ASP A 79 -22.16 6.24 -19.70
CA ASP A 79 -22.50 5.24 -20.70
C ASP A 79 -21.30 4.32 -20.96
N LEU A 80 -21.60 3.14 -21.51
CA LEU A 80 -20.58 2.19 -21.91
C LEU A 80 -19.70 2.81 -23.02
N TYR A 81 -18.37 2.60 -22.98
CA TYR A 81 -17.57 2.76 -24.22
C TYR A 81 -18.05 1.70 -25.14
N ASN A 82 -18.13 2.02 -26.43
CA ASN A 82 -18.13 1.03 -27.50
C ASN A 82 -19.10 -0.14 -27.18
N ASN A 83 -20.17 0.14 -26.42
CA ASN A 83 -21.11 -0.82 -25.85
C ASN A 83 -20.53 -1.99 -25.01
N LEU A 84 -19.30 -1.89 -24.52
CA LEU A 84 -18.57 -2.96 -23.83
C LEU A 84 -18.07 -2.61 -22.43
N THR A 85 -17.54 -1.40 -22.22
CA THR A 85 -16.78 -1.09 -20.99
C THR A 85 -17.42 0.04 -20.20
N ALA A 86 -17.84 -0.25 -18.97
CA ALA A 86 -18.37 0.71 -18.00
C ALA A 86 -17.26 1.34 -17.14
N ASN A 87 -17.61 2.43 -16.45
CA ASN A 87 -16.86 3.03 -15.33
C ASN A 87 -15.40 3.41 -15.65
N ARG A 88 -15.07 3.71 -16.92
CA ARG A 88 -13.68 3.99 -17.30
C ARG A 88 -13.13 5.24 -16.65
N ARG A 89 -13.92 6.33 -16.55
CA ARG A 89 -13.38 7.57 -15.97
C ARG A 89 -13.37 7.48 -14.45
N SER A 90 -14.26 6.68 -13.85
CA SER A 90 -14.12 6.28 -12.44
C SER A 90 -12.79 5.57 -12.18
N VAL A 91 -12.46 4.53 -12.95
CA VAL A 91 -11.18 3.81 -12.80
C VAL A 91 -10.00 4.75 -13.05
N GLY A 92 -10.06 5.57 -14.11
CA GLY A 92 -9.01 6.53 -14.45
C GLY A 92 -8.76 7.58 -13.36
N LEU A 93 -9.82 8.23 -12.88
CA LEU A 93 -9.72 9.27 -11.85
C LEU A 93 -9.19 8.70 -10.54
N THR A 94 -9.75 7.58 -10.08
CA THR A 94 -9.29 6.90 -8.88
C THR A 94 -7.83 6.43 -9.01
N SER A 95 -7.43 5.94 -10.19
CA SER A 95 -6.03 5.56 -10.43
C SER A 95 -5.10 6.76 -10.39
N GLN A 96 -5.54 7.93 -10.89
CA GLN A 96 -4.77 9.17 -10.81
C GLN A 96 -4.59 9.61 -9.34
N GLU A 97 -5.66 9.66 -8.56
CA GLU A 97 -5.62 10.01 -7.13
C GLU A 97 -4.66 9.09 -6.35
N LEU A 98 -4.75 7.78 -6.61
CA LEU A 98 -3.87 6.80 -5.97
C LEU A 98 -2.42 6.93 -6.46
N SER A 99 -2.19 7.24 -7.73
CA SER A 99 -0.86 7.47 -8.29
C SER A 99 -0.17 8.67 -7.65
N GLU A 100 -0.91 9.77 -7.43
CA GLU A 100 -0.38 10.96 -6.76
C GLU A 100 0.01 10.67 -5.30
N LEU A 101 -0.84 9.96 -4.56
CA LEU A 101 -0.51 9.59 -3.19
C LEU A 101 0.67 8.61 -3.10
N GLY A 102 0.66 7.56 -3.94
CA GLY A 102 1.74 6.58 -4.01
C GLY A 102 3.07 7.22 -4.38
N SER A 103 3.06 8.12 -5.36
CA SER A 103 4.24 8.92 -5.75
C SER A 103 4.78 9.72 -4.57
N ARG A 104 3.92 10.45 -3.84
CA ARG A 104 4.36 11.18 -2.63
C ARG A 104 4.95 10.26 -1.57
N ALA A 105 4.32 9.12 -1.31
CA ALA A 105 4.83 8.16 -0.32
C ALA A 105 6.21 7.60 -0.73
N VAL A 106 6.39 7.18 -1.98
CA VAL A 106 7.70 6.70 -2.48
C VAL A 106 8.75 7.81 -2.41
N SER A 107 8.43 9.05 -2.82
CA SER A 107 9.34 10.19 -2.71
C SER A 107 9.75 10.52 -1.26
N GLY A 108 8.90 10.16 -0.30
CA GLY A 108 9.17 10.29 1.14
C GLY A 108 10.04 9.16 1.72
N GLY A 109 10.56 8.25 0.88
CA GLY A 109 11.38 7.11 1.30
C GLY A 109 10.58 5.93 1.86
N TYR A 110 9.25 5.90 1.65
CA TYR A 110 8.42 4.81 2.14
C TYR A 110 8.29 3.68 1.10
N SER A 111 8.44 2.44 1.57
CA SER A 111 7.90 1.27 0.84
C SER A 111 6.36 1.30 0.93
N CYS A 112 5.66 1.17 -0.19
CA CYS A 112 4.21 1.32 -0.23
C CYS A 112 3.49 -0.03 -0.19
N VAL A 113 2.56 -0.19 0.75
CA VAL A 113 1.58 -1.28 0.79
C VAL A 113 0.21 -0.67 0.51
N THR A 114 -0.36 -1.02 -0.63
CA THR A 114 -1.74 -0.64 -0.97
C THR A 114 -2.64 -1.84 -0.84
N VAL A 115 -3.66 -1.74 0.01
CA VAL A 115 -4.73 -2.72 0.10
C VAL A 115 -5.87 -2.22 -0.79
N SER A 116 -5.98 -2.76 -2.00
CA SER A 116 -7.01 -2.39 -2.97
C SER A 116 -8.25 -3.28 -2.85
N GLY A 117 -9.42 -2.74 -3.22
CA GLY A 117 -10.61 -3.57 -3.42
C GLY A 117 -10.51 -4.45 -4.67
N ASP A 118 -10.40 -3.85 -5.86
CA ASP A 118 -10.16 -4.58 -7.10
C ASP A 118 -8.79 -4.25 -7.73
N HIS A 119 -8.30 -5.16 -8.56
CA HIS A 119 -6.94 -5.08 -9.10
C HIS A 119 -6.74 -3.99 -10.17
N SER A 120 -7.81 -3.28 -10.58
CA SER A 120 -7.66 -2.17 -11.53
C SER A 120 -6.82 -1.03 -10.99
N LEU A 121 -6.76 -0.90 -9.66
CA LEU A 121 -5.96 0.10 -8.97
C LEU A 121 -4.45 -0.14 -9.07
N ALA A 122 -4.02 -1.30 -9.58
CA ALA A 122 -2.63 -1.51 -9.97
C ALA A 122 -2.15 -0.46 -10.98
N ILE A 123 -3.05 0.07 -11.82
CA ILE A 123 -2.76 1.18 -12.72
C ILE A 123 -2.21 2.37 -11.92
N GLY A 124 -2.89 2.76 -10.84
CA GLY A 124 -2.50 3.89 -10.01
C GLY A 124 -1.22 3.62 -9.21
N THR A 125 -1.11 2.45 -8.57
CA THR A 125 0.04 2.13 -7.72
C THR A 125 1.34 2.03 -8.51
N ILE A 126 1.34 1.30 -9.62
CA ILE A 126 2.52 1.15 -10.50
C ILE A 126 2.87 2.49 -11.13
N SER A 127 1.88 3.23 -11.66
CA SER A 127 2.12 4.55 -12.24
C SER A 127 2.69 5.54 -11.23
N GLY A 128 2.25 5.51 -9.97
CA GLY A 128 2.79 6.36 -8.91
C GLY A 128 4.21 5.98 -8.50
N HIS A 129 4.48 4.67 -8.40
CA HIS A 129 5.80 4.15 -8.05
C HIS A 129 6.84 4.44 -9.14
N ALA A 130 6.49 4.19 -10.41
CA ALA A 130 7.38 4.38 -11.57
C ALA A 130 7.85 5.83 -11.76
N ARG A 131 7.13 6.83 -11.20
CA ARG A 131 7.55 8.24 -11.22
C ARG A 131 8.85 8.49 -10.44
N HIS A 132 9.19 7.63 -9.48
CA HIS A 132 10.39 7.76 -8.65
C HIS A 132 11.34 6.56 -8.81
N CYS A 133 10.84 5.40 -9.22
CA CYS A 133 11.61 4.22 -9.52
C CYS A 133 11.29 3.74 -10.96
N PRO A 134 11.87 4.37 -12.00
CA PRO A 134 11.51 4.10 -13.39
C PRO A 134 12.04 2.75 -13.93
N ASP A 135 13.03 2.16 -13.27
CA ASP A 135 13.63 0.87 -13.61
C ASP A 135 13.01 -0.23 -12.73
N LEU A 136 11.81 -0.67 -13.13
CA LEU A 136 10.99 -1.68 -12.44
C LEU A 136 11.31 -3.11 -12.89
#